data_AF-A0A2E9IM33-F1
#
_entry.id   AF-A0A2E9IM33-F1
#
_cell.length_a   1.000
_cell.length_b   1.000
_cell.length_c   1.000
_cell.angle_alpha   90.00
_cell.angle_beta   90.00
_cell.angle_gamma   90.00
#
_symmetry.space_group_name_H-M   'P 1'
#
loop_
_entity.id
_entity.type
_entity.pdbx_description
1 polymer ?
#
loop_
_entity_poly.entity_id
_entity_poly.type
_entity_poly.pdbx_seq_one_letter_code
_entity_poly.pdbx_strand_id
1 'polypeptide(L)'
;MRRVHVFRIAHSQHKKIIIRFIFTGMVLEQTEANMRPFHDWKAALAGASDLEQRFDAWVFLNASSVLLSEKTGELLSLDLEEMGMSVAQVEAGLARLAAQWGFDFRLLIESNGLQKFIIFQTERLQAVLESAPYCVMGAQLNYHYPLRAGSFIDELRERWRLHGTIPHEIGVALGYPLDDVFGYMGLLPLSCKGVCGWQVYGCMKESQRRSCAFNNARCQALIFLSQIAGVSAS
;
A
#
# COMPACT_ATOMS: atom_id res chain seq x y z
N MET A 1 6.84 8.02 34.02
CA MET A 1 7.72 8.02 32.84
C MET A 1 7.29 6.91 31.89
N ARG A 2 6.49 7.25 30.86
CA ARG A 2 5.95 6.28 29.89
C ARG A 2 6.93 6.16 28.71
N ARG A 3 7.35 4.93 28.40
CA ARG A 3 8.17 4.60 27.22
C ARG A 3 7.35 4.87 25.96
N VAL A 4 7.83 5.78 25.12
CA VAL A 4 7.33 6.00 23.76
C VAL A 4 7.82 4.82 22.91
N HIS A 5 6.91 3.98 22.43
CA HIS A 5 7.23 3.01 21.39
C HIS A 5 7.29 3.73 20.05
N VAL A 6 8.48 4.22 19.72
CA VAL A 6 8.84 4.70 18.39
C VAL A 6 8.88 3.49 17.48
N PHE A 7 8.01 3.44 16.46
CA PHE A 7 8.16 2.54 15.32
C PHE A 7 9.45 2.94 14.58
N ARG A 8 10.56 2.26 14.91
CA ARG A 8 11.77 2.28 14.12
C ARG A 8 11.68 1.18 13.07
N ILE A 9 11.54 1.56 11.80
CA ILE A 9 11.90 0.69 10.69
C ILE A 9 13.43 0.55 10.76
N ALA A 10 13.90 -0.60 11.22
CA ALA A 10 15.31 -0.88 11.35
C ALA A 10 15.92 -1.05 9.94
N HIS A 11 16.82 -0.14 9.56
CA HIS A 11 17.82 -0.41 8.55
C HIS A 11 18.68 -1.60 9.01
N SER A 12 18.54 -2.75 8.35
CA SER A 12 19.42 -3.91 8.56
C SER A 12 20.26 -4.13 7.31
N GLN A 13 21.54 -3.85 7.47
CA GLN A 13 22.61 -4.15 6.52
C GLN A 13 22.90 -5.67 6.51
N HIS A 14 23.09 -6.21 5.30
CA HIS A 14 23.68 -7.52 4.97
C HIS A 14 23.06 -8.81 5.55
N LYS A 15 22.15 -9.42 4.78
CA LYS A 15 22.19 -10.88 4.51
C LYS A 15 21.76 -11.14 3.06
N LYS A 16 22.68 -11.67 2.24
CA LYS A 16 22.35 -12.28 0.94
C LYS A 16 21.47 -13.51 1.21
N ILE A 17 20.16 -13.33 1.14
CA ILE A 17 19.20 -14.45 1.09
C ILE A 17 19.02 -14.77 -0.39
N ILE A 18 19.66 -15.84 -0.85
CA ILE A 18 19.35 -16.44 -2.15
C ILE A 18 18.00 -17.14 -1.98
N ILE A 19 16.91 -16.45 -2.35
CA ILE A 19 15.58 -17.07 -2.37
C ILE A 19 15.47 -17.90 -3.64
N ARG A 20 15.57 -19.21 -3.49
CA ARG A 20 15.28 -20.18 -4.56
C ARG A 20 13.77 -20.34 -4.63
N PHE A 21 13.10 -19.54 -5.47
CA PHE A 21 11.67 -19.74 -5.74
C PHE A 21 11.50 -20.90 -6.72
N ILE A 22 10.94 -22.01 -6.25
CA ILE A 22 10.40 -23.04 -7.14
C ILE A 22 9.01 -22.55 -7.56
N PHE A 23 8.93 -21.87 -8.69
CA PHE A 23 7.64 -21.50 -9.28
C PHE A 23 7.07 -22.69 -10.04
N THR A 24 5.93 -23.22 -9.58
CA THR A 24 5.11 -24.18 -10.35
C THR A 24 4.52 -23.45 -11.57
N GLY A 25 4.44 -24.10 -12.74
CA GLY A 25 4.06 -23.46 -14.02
C GLY A 25 2.76 -22.63 -13.99
N MET A 26 1.76 -23.06 -13.21
CA MET A 26 0.49 -22.32 -13.03
C MET A 26 0.65 -20.95 -12.35
N VAL A 27 1.66 -20.79 -11.49
CA VAL A 27 1.96 -19.51 -10.81
C VAL A 27 2.66 -18.53 -11.76
N LEU A 28 3.46 -19.02 -12.72
CA LEU A 28 4.12 -18.18 -13.72
C LEU A 28 3.12 -17.59 -14.72
N GLU A 29 2.18 -18.40 -15.21
CA GLU A 29 1.14 -17.93 -16.15
C GLU A 29 0.22 -16.86 -15.53
N GLN A 30 -0.19 -17.04 -14.27
CA GLN A 30 -0.97 -16.03 -13.54
C GLN A 30 -0.17 -14.74 -13.27
N THR A 31 1.14 -14.86 -13.10
CA THR A 31 2.03 -13.71 -12.92
C THR A 31 2.13 -12.89 -14.19
N GLU A 32 2.22 -13.52 -15.36
CA GLU A 32 2.33 -12.85 -16.65
C GLU A 32 1.02 -12.17 -17.06
N ALA A 33 -0.12 -12.81 -16.81
CA ALA A 33 -1.44 -12.22 -17.05
C ALA A 33 -1.68 -10.95 -16.23
N ASN A 34 -1.29 -10.94 -14.94
CA ASN A 34 -1.43 -9.78 -14.07
C ASN A 34 -0.49 -8.63 -14.44
N MET A 35 0.64 -8.94 -15.09
CA MET A 35 1.64 -7.93 -15.51
C MET A 35 1.31 -7.29 -16.86
N ARG A 36 0.47 -7.93 -17.68
CA ARG A 36 0.12 -7.47 -19.03
C ARG A 36 -0.23 -5.97 -19.14
N PRO A 37 -1.03 -5.38 -18.23
CA PRO A 37 -1.37 -3.95 -18.30
C PRO A 37 -0.16 -3.01 -18.15
N PHE A 38 0.95 -3.50 -17.58
CA PHE A 38 2.13 -2.69 -17.27
C PHE A 38 3.24 -2.82 -18.32
N HIS A 39 3.12 -3.71 -19.31
CA HIS A 39 4.14 -3.88 -20.36
C HIS A 39 4.24 -2.65 -21.26
N ASP A 40 3.10 -2.09 -21.68
CA ASP A 40 3.09 -0.90 -22.55
C ASP A 40 3.67 0.32 -21.82
N TRP A 41 3.30 0.51 -20.55
CA TRP A 41 3.91 1.51 -19.68
C TRP A 41 5.43 1.32 -19.59
N LYS A 42 5.87 0.11 -19.28
CA LYS A 42 7.30 -0.20 -19.11
C LYS A 42 8.10 0.01 -20.39
N ALA A 43 7.53 -0.32 -21.55
CA ALA A 43 8.16 -0.07 -22.84
C ALA A 43 8.28 1.43 -23.14
N ALA A 44 7.24 2.22 -22.82
CA ALA A 44 7.26 3.67 -22.97
C ALA A 44 8.26 4.36 -22.02
N LEU A 45 8.53 3.76 -20.85
CA LEU A 45 9.41 4.30 -19.84
C LEU A 45 10.84 4.55 -20.34
N ALA A 46 11.32 3.75 -21.31
CA ALA A 46 12.65 3.91 -21.89
C ALA A 46 12.85 5.25 -22.64
N GLY A 47 11.75 5.88 -23.09
CA GLY A 47 11.77 7.21 -23.72
C GLY A 47 11.52 8.38 -22.77
N ALA A 48 11.24 8.10 -21.50
CA ALA A 48 10.93 9.12 -20.50
C ALA A 48 12.22 9.73 -19.90
N SER A 49 12.09 10.90 -19.26
CA SER A 49 13.20 11.51 -18.52
C SER A 49 13.65 10.64 -17.35
N ASP A 50 14.93 10.69 -16.95
CA ASP A 50 15.45 9.92 -15.80
C ASP A 50 14.62 10.11 -14.52
N LEU A 51 14.12 11.33 -14.31
CA LEU A 51 13.25 11.66 -13.18
C LEU A 51 11.93 10.90 -13.24
N GLU A 52 11.29 10.86 -14.41
CA GLU A 52 10.04 10.12 -14.62
C GLU A 52 10.26 8.61 -14.53
N GLN A 53 11.36 8.09 -15.10
CA GLN A 53 11.71 6.67 -14.98
C GLN A 53 11.84 6.24 -13.51
N ARG A 54 12.58 7.03 -12.72
CA ARG A 54 12.77 6.78 -11.29
C ARG A 54 11.46 6.88 -10.52
N PHE A 55 10.67 7.92 -10.77
CA PHE A 55 9.41 8.15 -10.07
C PHE A 55 8.39 7.05 -10.37
N ASP A 56 8.14 6.72 -11.64
CA ASP A 56 7.15 5.72 -12.01
C ASP A 56 7.55 4.33 -11.52
N ALA A 57 8.83 3.96 -11.65
CA ALA A 57 9.34 2.71 -11.11
C ALA A 57 9.16 2.63 -9.58
N TRP A 58 9.40 3.75 -8.88
CA TRP A 58 9.17 3.85 -7.45
C TRP A 58 7.67 3.70 -7.10
N VAL A 59 6.76 4.36 -7.82
CA VAL A 59 5.31 4.23 -7.57
C VAL A 59 4.86 2.80 -7.86
N PHE A 60 5.23 2.22 -9.01
CA PHE A 60 4.87 0.85 -9.37
C PHE A 60 5.32 -0.15 -8.31
N LEU A 61 6.57 -0.05 -7.86
CA LEU A 61 7.11 -0.94 -6.84
C LEU A 61 6.37 -0.80 -5.50
N ASN A 62 6.16 0.43 -5.03
CA ASN A 62 5.55 0.68 -3.73
C ASN A 62 4.04 0.41 -3.72
N ALA A 63 3.34 0.67 -4.84
CA ALA A 63 1.92 0.38 -5.01
C ALA A 63 1.64 -1.05 -5.50
N SER A 64 2.67 -1.87 -5.77
CA SER A 64 2.55 -3.21 -6.34
C SER A 64 1.54 -4.11 -5.63
N SER A 65 1.45 -4.05 -4.30
CA SER A 65 0.47 -4.86 -3.58
C SER A 65 -0.98 -4.42 -3.82
N VAL A 66 -1.25 -3.16 -4.13
CA VAL A 66 -2.58 -2.69 -4.58
C VAL A 66 -2.82 -3.11 -6.02
N LEU A 67 -1.82 -2.94 -6.89
CA LEU A 67 -1.91 -3.19 -8.32
C LEU A 67 -2.05 -4.68 -8.67
N LEU A 68 -1.30 -5.55 -7.98
CA LEU A 68 -1.09 -6.96 -8.37
C LEU A 68 -1.70 -7.96 -7.38
N SER A 69 -2.39 -7.50 -6.33
CA SER A 69 -3.05 -8.38 -5.35
C SER A 69 -4.40 -7.82 -4.91
N GLU A 70 -5.02 -8.45 -3.91
CA GLU A 70 -6.32 -8.05 -3.35
C GLU A 70 -6.27 -6.85 -2.39
N LYS A 71 -5.08 -6.24 -2.17
CA LYS A 71 -4.94 -5.10 -1.26
C LYS A 71 -5.81 -3.92 -1.72
N THR A 72 -6.47 -3.27 -0.77
CA THR A 72 -7.36 -2.12 -1.06
C THR A 72 -6.58 -0.82 -1.21
N GLY A 73 -5.47 -0.66 -0.50
CA GLY A 73 -4.66 0.55 -0.54
C GLY A 73 -3.28 0.38 0.09
N GLU A 74 -2.41 1.36 -0.14
CA GLU A 74 -1.05 1.41 0.40
C GLU A 74 -0.68 2.83 0.77
N LEU A 75 -0.09 3.01 1.95
CA LEU A 75 0.46 4.27 2.40
C LEU A 75 1.89 4.43 1.86
N LEU A 76 2.11 5.44 1.03
CA LEU A 76 3.39 5.79 0.46
C LEU A 76 3.95 7.01 1.18
N SER A 77 5.26 7.02 1.40
CA SER A 77 6.00 8.15 1.97
C SER A 77 7.11 8.54 1.00
N LEU A 78 7.02 9.73 0.43
CA LEU A 78 7.93 10.25 -0.57
C LEU A 78 8.66 11.48 -0.03
N ASP A 79 9.98 11.40 0.00
CA ASP A 79 10.83 12.55 0.26
C ASP A 79 11.05 13.33 -1.04
N LEU A 80 10.59 14.58 -1.08
CA LEU A 80 10.64 15.44 -2.26
C LEU A 80 12.08 15.81 -2.65
N GLU A 81 12.96 15.99 -1.66
CA GLU A 81 14.35 16.37 -1.90
C GLU A 81 15.14 15.18 -2.45
N GLU A 82 14.98 13.99 -1.84
CA GLU A 82 15.62 12.76 -2.31
C GLU A 82 15.13 12.39 -3.74
N MET A 83 13.83 12.56 -3.98
CA MET A 83 13.25 12.32 -5.31
C MET A 83 13.53 13.46 -6.30
N GLY A 84 14.02 14.62 -5.85
CA GLY A 84 14.26 15.78 -6.71
C GLY A 84 13.01 16.27 -7.44
N MET A 85 11.86 16.23 -6.77
CA MET A 85 10.56 16.61 -7.33
C MET A 85 9.88 17.68 -6.49
N SER A 86 9.14 18.57 -7.15
CA SER A 86 8.18 19.45 -6.48
C SER A 86 6.85 18.73 -6.24
N VAL A 87 6.04 19.27 -5.32
CA VAL A 87 4.67 18.80 -5.05
C VAL A 87 3.84 18.68 -6.33
N ALA A 88 3.91 19.69 -7.21
CA ALA A 88 3.16 19.70 -8.46
C ALA A 88 3.59 18.59 -9.43
N GLN A 89 4.88 18.26 -9.48
CA GLN A 89 5.38 17.15 -10.31
C GLN A 89 4.93 15.80 -9.76
N VAL A 90 4.90 15.63 -8.44
CA VAL A 90 4.41 14.39 -7.81
C VAL A 90 2.92 14.22 -8.09
N GLU A 91 2.12 15.28 -7.91
CA GLU A 91 0.67 15.25 -8.18
C GLU A 91 0.38 14.93 -9.65
N ALA A 92 1.07 15.59 -10.58
CA ALA A 92 0.92 15.32 -12.02
C ALA A 92 1.34 13.89 -12.39
N GLY A 93 2.45 13.39 -11.81
CA GLY A 93 2.91 12.02 -12.01
C GLY A 93 1.91 11.00 -11.48
N LEU A 94 1.43 11.17 -10.25
CA LEU A 94 0.40 10.29 -9.67
C LEU A 94 -0.90 10.33 -10.47
N ALA A 95 -1.35 11.50 -10.93
CA ALA A 95 -2.54 11.63 -11.77
C ALA A 95 -2.41 10.88 -13.10
N ARG A 96 -1.24 10.98 -13.76
CA ARG A 96 -0.95 10.21 -14.98
C ARG A 96 -1.00 8.70 -14.71
N LEU A 97 -0.32 8.24 -13.67
CA LEU A 97 -0.27 6.82 -13.32
C LEU A 97 -1.62 6.29 -12.85
N ALA A 98 -2.40 7.09 -12.12
CA ALA A 98 -3.76 6.78 -11.69
C ALA A 98 -4.68 6.53 -12.90
N ALA A 99 -4.62 7.42 -13.89
CA ALA A 99 -5.38 7.26 -15.14
C ALA A 99 -4.97 6.01 -15.94
N GLN A 100 -3.68 5.64 -15.89
CA GLN A 100 -3.16 4.50 -16.62
C GLN A 100 -3.41 3.16 -15.92
N TRP A 101 -3.28 3.10 -14.60
CA TRP A 101 -3.32 1.85 -13.83
C TRP A 101 -4.63 1.66 -13.04
N GLY A 102 -5.53 2.65 -13.10
CA GLY A 102 -6.85 2.57 -12.48
C GLY A 102 -6.78 2.49 -10.97
N PHE A 103 -6.10 3.45 -10.33
CA PHE A 103 -6.14 3.64 -8.88
C PHE A 103 -6.50 5.09 -8.54
N ASP A 104 -7.01 5.32 -7.34
CA ASP A 104 -7.17 6.64 -6.76
C ASP A 104 -6.05 6.94 -5.76
N PHE A 105 -5.78 8.23 -5.52
CA PHE A 105 -4.82 8.63 -4.51
C PHE A 105 -5.27 9.88 -3.75
N ARG A 106 -4.80 10.01 -2.50
CA ARG A 106 -5.04 11.20 -1.66
C ARG A 106 -3.81 11.53 -0.84
N LEU A 107 -3.40 12.80 -0.87
CA LEU A 107 -2.43 13.34 0.07
C LEU A 107 -3.04 13.37 1.47
N LEU A 108 -2.38 12.72 2.44
CA LEU A 108 -2.79 12.69 3.83
C LEU A 108 -2.05 13.77 4.64
N ILE A 109 -0.72 13.73 4.60
CA ILE A 109 0.13 14.64 5.36
C ILE A 109 1.31 15.09 4.50
N GLU A 110 1.69 16.35 4.62
CA GLU A 110 2.95 16.87 4.13
C GLU A 110 3.66 17.58 5.30
N SER A 111 4.93 17.24 5.51
CA SER A 111 5.71 17.85 6.59
C SER A 111 7.20 17.75 6.25
N ASN A 112 7.93 18.88 6.31
CA ASN A 112 9.38 18.94 6.10
C ASN A 112 9.85 18.28 4.79
N GLY A 113 9.16 18.55 3.67
CA GLY A 113 9.50 17.95 2.37
C GLY A 113 9.08 16.48 2.20
N LEU A 114 8.49 15.86 3.23
CA LEU A 114 8.01 14.48 3.19
C LEU A 114 6.51 14.45 2.95
N GLN A 115 6.09 13.91 1.81
CA GLN A 115 4.69 13.68 1.47
C GLN A 115 4.26 12.27 1.85
N LYS A 116 3.11 12.16 2.50
CA LYS A 116 2.43 10.90 2.80
C LYS A 116 1.09 10.89 2.10
N PHE A 117 0.94 9.97 1.17
CA PHE A 117 -0.29 9.79 0.42
C PHE A 117 -0.68 8.32 0.43
N ILE A 118 -1.97 8.08 0.33
CA ILE A 118 -2.50 6.74 0.14
C ILE A 118 -2.89 6.57 -1.32
N ILE A 119 -2.46 5.45 -1.91
CA ILE A 119 -2.98 4.94 -3.19
C ILE A 119 -3.98 3.84 -2.85
N PHE A 120 -5.15 3.82 -3.49
CA PHE A 120 -6.20 2.86 -3.20
C PHE A 120 -7.08 2.54 -4.42
N GLN A 121 -7.75 1.40 -4.35
CA GLN A 121 -8.76 0.95 -5.31
C GLN A 121 -10.15 1.24 -4.72
N THR A 122 -10.84 2.23 -5.27
CA THR A 122 -12.10 2.75 -4.71
C THR A 122 -13.15 1.66 -4.52
N GLU A 123 -13.36 0.80 -5.52
CA GLU A 123 -14.36 -0.26 -5.48
C GLU A 123 -14.00 -1.33 -4.43
N ARG A 124 -12.71 -1.69 -4.33
CA ARG A 124 -12.26 -2.69 -3.35
C ARG A 124 -12.38 -2.16 -1.93
N LEU A 125 -11.99 -0.91 -1.70
CA LEU A 125 -12.16 -0.26 -0.40
C LEU A 125 -13.64 -0.13 -0.04
N GLN A 126 -14.48 0.27 -0.99
CA GLN A 126 -15.92 0.39 -0.79
C GLN A 126 -16.54 -0.95 -0.37
N ALA A 127 -16.17 -2.05 -1.02
CA ALA A 127 -16.65 -3.39 -0.66
C ALA A 127 -16.26 -3.79 0.78
N VAL A 128 -15.05 -3.43 1.23
CA VAL A 128 -14.63 -3.66 2.63
C VAL A 128 -15.45 -2.79 3.58
N LEU A 129 -15.66 -1.51 3.25
CA LEU A 129 -16.44 -0.59 4.09
C LEU A 129 -17.91 -1.00 4.21
N GLU A 130 -18.50 -1.59 3.17
CA GLU A 130 -19.86 -2.15 3.20
C GLU A 130 -19.99 -3.35 4.14
N SER A 131 -18.90 -4.11 4.33
CA SER A 131 -18.82 -5.20 5.31
C SER A 131 -18.46 -4.72 6.72
N ALA A 132 -18.10 -3.44 6.89
CA ALA A 132 -17.63 -2.92 8.17
C ALA A 132 -18.80 -2.72 9.16
N PRO A 133 -18.68 -3.22 10.41
CA PRO A 133 -19.78 -3.21 11.37
C PRO A 133 -20.11 -1.80 11.85
N TYR A 134 -21.40 -1.43 11.76
CA TYR A 134 -21.92 -0.15 12.25
C TYR A 134 -21.60 0.12 13.71
N CYS A 135 -21.65 -0.90 14.56
CA CYS A 135 -21.36 -0.76 15.99
C CYS A 135 -19.90 -0.35 16.29
N VAL A 136 -18.97 -0.54 15.34
CA VAL A 136 -17.59 -0.07 15.47
C VAL A 136 -17.42 1.26 14.73
N MET A 137 -17.68 1.26 13.42
CA MET A 137 -17.40 2.44 12.58
C MET A 137 -18.30 3.62 12.92
N GLY A 138 -19.61 3.39 13.05
CA GLY A 138 -20.60 4.42 13.30
C GLY A 138 -20.67 4.79 14.78
N ALA A 139 -20.89 3.79 15.65
CA ALA A 139 -21.17 4.06 17.07
C ALA A 139 -19.91 4.37 17.91
N GLN A 140 -18.78 3.70 17.66
CA GLN A 140 -17.56 3.91 18.46
C GLN A 140 -16.60 4.90 17.82
N LEU A 141 -16.42 4.83 16.50
CA LEU A 141 -15.51 5.71 15.76
C LEU A 141 -16.19 6.94 15.17
N ASN A 142 -17.51 7.08 15.29
CA ASN A 142 -18.28 8.23 14.85
C ASN A 142 -18.13 8.58 13.36
N TYR A 143 -17.97 7.57 12.50
CA TYR A 143 -18.03 7.77 11.04
C TYR A 143 -19.47 7.98 10.56
N HIS A 144 -19.65 8.90 9.62
CA HIS A 144 -20.94 9.13 8.98
C HIS A 144 -21.33 7.96 8.07
N TYR A 145 -22.62 7.59 8.10
CA TYR A 145 -23.19 6.53 7.28
C TYR A 145 -24.12 7.08 6.20
N PRO A 146 -24.15 6.46 5.00
CA PRO A 146 -23.39 5.28 4.60
C PRO A 146 -21.90 5.57 4.42
N LEU A 147 -21.04 4.61 4.77
CA LEU A 147 -19.60 4.73 4.55
C LEU A 147 -19.31 4.82 3.05
N ARG A 148 -18.46 5.79 2.68
CA ARG A 148 -17.97 6.00 1.32
C ARG A 148 -16.45 6.03 1.34
N ALA A 149 -15.82 5.31 0.41
CA ALA A 149 -14.35 5.21 0.31
C ALA A 149 -13.66 6.58 0.36
N GLY A 150 -14.07 7.53 -0.49
CA GLY A 150 -13.50 8.88 -0.50
C GLY A 150 -13.62 9.60 0.85
N SER A 151 -14.84 9.68 1.40
CA SER A 151 -15.09 10.32 2.69
C SER A 151 -14.36 9.63 3.86
N PHE A 152 -14.19 8.32 3.80
CA PHE A 152 -13.41 7.56 4.78
C PHE A 152 -11.93 7.99 4.74
N ILE A 153 -11.33 8.08 3.55
CA ILE A 153 -9.94 8.54 3.38
C ILE A 153 -9.77 10.01 3.81
N ASP A 154 -10.72 10.89 3.46
CA ASP A 154 -10.68 12.30 3.87
C ASP A 154 -10.78 12.44 5.39
N GLU A 155 -11.62 11.65 6.06
CA GLU A 155 -11.70 11.63 7.52
C GLU A 155 -10.40 11.12 8.16
N LEU A 156 -9.75 10.09 7.59
CA LEU A 156 -8.42 9.65 8.06
C LEU A 156 -7.39 10.78 7.97
N ARG A 157 -7.42 11.56 6.88
CA ARG A 157 -6.56 12.73 6.71
C ARG A 157 -6.79 13.75 7.81
N GLU A 158 -8.04 14.12 8.05
CA GLU A 158 -8.36 15.14 9.06
C GLU A 158 -8.02 14.67 10.47
N ARG A 159 -8.28 13.40 10.82
CA ARG A 159 -7.87 12.80 12.10
C ARG A 159 -6.36 12.81 12.28
N TRP A 160 -5.61 12.45 11.24
CA TRP A 160 -4.15 12.49 11.32
C TRP A 160 -3.66 13.92 11.54
N ARG A 161 -4.18 14.90 10.80
CA ARG A 161 -3.84 16.31 10.98
C ARG A 161 -4.14 16.80 12.40
N LEU A 162 -5.32 16.46 12.93
CA LEU A 162 -5.77 16.90 14.24
C LEU A 162 -4.96 16.29 15.39
N HIS A 163 -4.63 14.99 15.29
CA HIS A 163 -3.98 14.26 16.38
C HIS A 163 -2.45 14.18 16.24
N GLY A 164 -1.89 14.54 15.09
CA GLY A 164 -0.45 14.46 14.81
C GLY A 164 0.08 13.04 14.65
N THR A 165 -0.78 12.01 14.77
CA THR A 165 -0.43 10.60 14.66
C THR A 165 -1.37 9.90 13.70
N ILE A 166 -0.87 8.84 13.04
CA ILE A 166 -1.65 8.07 12.09
C ILE A 166 -2.86 7.39 12.79
N PRO A 167 -4.10 7.60 12.31
CA PRO A 167 -5.27 6.89 12.83
C PRO A 167 -5.14 5.38 12.54
N HIS A 168 -5.33 4.54 13.56
CA HIS A 168 -5.09 3.08 13.45
C HIS A 168 -6.11 2.39 12.54
N GLU A 169 -7.32 2.95 12.40
CA GLU A 169 -8.34 2.49 11.47
C GLU A 169 -7.91 2.58 9.99
N ILE A 170 -6.78 3.24 9.67
CA ILE A 170 -6.16 3.18 8.34
C ILE A 170 -5.89 1.74 7.89
N GLY A 171 -5.74 0.79 8.81
CA GLY A 171 -5.63 -0.63 8.49
C GLY A 171 -6.77 -1.15 7.60
N VAL A 172 -7.98 -0.56 7.72
CA VAL A 172 -9.11 -0.85 6.84
C VAL A 172 -8.79 -0.40 5.41
N ALA A 173 -8.26 0.81 5.22
CA ALA A 173 -7.84 1.32 3.91
C ALA A 173 -6.71 0.49 3.30
N LEU A 174 -5.85 -0.10 4.15
CA LEU A 174 -4.73 -0.95 3.74
C LEU A 174 -5.12 -2.41 3.46
N GLY A 175 -6.39 -2.77 3.62
CA GLY A 175 -6.91 -4.09 3.27
C GLY A 175 -6.58 -5.18 4.29
N TYR A 176 -6.28 -4.79 5.53
CA TYR A 176 -6.17 -5.72 6.64
C TYR A 176 -7.56 -6.22 7.06
N PRO A 177 -7.68 -7.47 7.56
CA PRO A 177 -8.95 -7.97 8.05
C PRO A 177 -9.55 -7.05 9.13
N LEU A 178 -10.86 -6.80 9.05
CA LEU A 178 -11.56 -5.93 10.00
C LEU A 178 -11.34 -6.34 11.46
N ASP A 179 -11.39 -7.64 11.74
CA ASP A 179 -11.13 -8.20 13.08
C ASP A 179 -9.72 -7.86 13.59
N ASP A 180 -8.72 -7.85 12.70
CA ASP A 180 -7.35 -7.51 13.06
C ASP A 180 -7.21 -6.01 13.36
N VAL A 181 -7.82 -5.17 12.53
CA VAL A 181 -7.78 -3.71 12.72
C VAL A 181 -8.50 -3.34 14.01
N PHE A 182 -9.73 -3.78 14.20
CA PHE A 182 -10.53 -3.41 15.37
C PHE A 182 -10.07 -4.14 16.64
N GLY A 183 -9.52 -5.35 16.53
CA GLY A 183 -8.84 -6.03 17.62
C GLY A 183 -7.58 -5.28 18.07
N TYR A 184 -6.77 -4.79 17.13
CA TYR A 184 -5.60 -3.94 17.42
C TYR A 184 -5.99 -2.64 18.11
N MET A 185 -7.11 -2.03 17.70
CA MET A 185 -7.65 -0.82 18.32
C MET A 185 -8.31 -1.08 19.69
N GLY A 186 -8.49 -2.34 20.10
CA GLY A 186 -9.19 -2.70 21.33
C GLY A 186 -10.71 -2.49 21.28
N LEU A 187 -11.29 -2.37 20.08
CA LEU A 187 -12.73 -2.16 19.85
C LEU A 187 -13.50 -3.48 19.74
N LEU A 188 -12.78 -4.60 19.65
CA LEU A 188 -13.32 -5.95 19.73
C LEU A 188 -12.66 -6.70 20.91
N PRO A 189 -13.41 -7.58 21.60
CA PRO A 189 -12.89 -8.38 22.72
C PRO A 189 -12.06 -9.57 22.22
N LEU A 190 -11.01 -9.29 21.43
CA LEU A 190 -10.12 -10.29 20.83
C LEU A 190 -8.72 -10.18 21.43
N SER A 191 -8.07 -11.33 21.63
CA SER A 191 -6.65 -11.40 21.98
C SER A 191 -5.78 -11.53 20.74
N CYS A 192 -4.59 -10.93 20.76
CA CYS A 192 -3.59 -11.12 19.70
C CYS A 192 -3.18 -12.60 19.61
N LYS A 193 -3.27 -13.17 18.40
CA LYS A 193 -3.00 -14.59 18.09
C LYS A 193 -1.63 -14.79 17.43
N GLY A 194 -1.01 -13.73 16.93
CA GLY A 194 0.27 -13.79 16.24
C GLY A 194 0.56 -12.57 15.38
N VAL A 195 1.58 -12.66 14.52
CA VAL A 195 2.02 -11.58 13.64
C VAL A 195 2.34 -12.14 12.24
N CYS A 196 1.89 -11.45 11.19
CA CYS A 196 2.23 -11.75 9.80
C CYS A 196 2.49 -10.49 8.96
N GLY A 197 3.18 -9.51 9.55
CA GLY A 197 3.35 -8.16 8.99
C GLY A 197 2.48 -7.13 9.72
N TRP A 198 1.35 -7.57 10.27
CA TRP A 198 0.57 -6.86 11.28
C TRP A 198 0.21 -7.85 12.41
N GLN A 199 -0.32 -7.33 13.53
CA GLN A 199 -0.82 -8.16 14.63
C GLN A 199 -2.18 -8.75 14.26
N VAL A 200 -2.33 -10.06 14.46
CA VAL A 200 -3.54 -10.80 14.05
C VAL A 200 -4.42 -11.06 15.25
N TYR A 201 -5.69 -10.72 15.16
CA TYR A 201 -6.73 -10.90 16.18
C TYR A 201 -7.87 -11.80 15.66
N GLY A 202 -8.16 -11.74 14.36
CA GLY A 202 -9.13 -12.56 13.65
C GLY A 202 -8.59 -13.93 13.25
N CYS A 203 -8.79 -14.32 12.00
CA CYS A 203 -8.33 -15.61 11.48
C CYS A 203 -6.85 -15.56 11.07
N MET A 204 -6.01 -16.38 11.72
CA MET A 204 -4.58 -16.49 11.39
C MET A 204 -4.35 -16.91 9.93
N LYS A 205 -5.13 -17.87 9.42
CA LYS A 205 -4.98 -18.38 8.06
C LYS A 205 -5.26 -17.31 7.00
N GLU A 206 -6.34 -16.54 7.16
CA GLU A 206 -6.69 -15.46 6.23
C GLU A 206 -5.67 -14.32 6.24
N SER A 207 -5.17 -13.98 7.43
CA SER A 207 -4.16 -12.93 7.59
C SER A 207 -2.84 -13.33 6.92
N GLN A 208 -2.42 -14.58 7.12
CA GLN A 208 -1.23 -15.13 6.44
C GLN A 208 -1.42 -15.21 4.93
N ARG A 209 -2.60 -15.60 4.45
CA ARG A 209 -2.92 -15.64 3.01
C ARG A 209 -2.78 -14.25 2.37
N ARG A 210 -3.37 -13.21 2.98
CA ARG A 210 -3.27 -11.81 2.54
C ARG A 210 -1.83 -11.31 2.57
N SER A 211 -1.12 -11.56 3.67
CA SER A 211 0.28 -11.17 3.82
C SER A 211 1.17 -11.80 2.75
N CYS A 212 0.98 -13.11 2.49
CA CYS A 212 1.69 -13.82 1.42
C CYS A 212 1.39 -13.21 0.04
N ALA A 213 0.12 -12.93 -0.26
CA ALA A 213 -0.26 -12.27 -1.51
C ALA A 213 0.41 -10.89 -1.68
N PHE A 214 0.48 -10.08 -0.60
CA PHE A 214 1.12 -8.76 -0.64
C PHE A 214 2.63 -8.86 -0.86
N ASN A 215 3.27 -9.85 -0.27
CA ASN A 215 4.71 -10.10 -0.47
C ASN A 215 4.99 -10.62 -1.88
N ASN A 216 4.16 -11.53 -2.40
CA ASN A 216 4.30 -12.04 -3.76
C ASN A 216 4.17 -10.93 -4.79
N ALA A 217 3.20 -10.03 -4.64
CA ALA A 217 3.04 -8.86 -5.51
C ALA A 217 4.30 -7.97 -5.53
N ARG A 218 4.90 -7.70 -4.36
CA ARG A 218 6.17 -6.96 -4.27
C ARG A 218 7.32 -7.67 -4.97
N CYS A 219 7.45 -8.99 -4.77
CA CYS A 219 8.48 -9.79 -5.45
C CYS A 219 8.30 -9.78 -6.97
N GLN A 220 7.07 -9.92 -7.46
CA GLN A 220 6.77 -9.88 -8.89
C GLN A 220 7.12 -8.51 -9.48
N ALA A 221 6.78 -7.41 -8.80
CA ALA A 221 7.12 -6.06 -9.26
C ALA A 221 8.63 -5.83 -9.33
N LEU A 222 9.39 -6.30 -8.33
CA LEU A 222 10.86 -6.24 -8.35
C LEU A 222 11.46 -7.00 -9.54
N ILE A 223 10.98 -8.23 -9.77
CA ILE A 223 11.45 -9.05 -10.91
C ILE A 223 11.12 -8.35 -12.22
N PHE A 224 9.90 -7.84 -12.35
CA PHE A 224 9.45 -7.11 -13.54
C PHE A 224 10.34 -5.90 -13.82
N LEU A 225 10.64 -5.06 -12.82
CA LEU A 225 11.53 -3.90 -13.01
C LEU A 225 12.97 -4.33 -13.30
N SER A 226 13.47 -5.42 -12.71
CA SER A 226 14.87 -5.85 -12.90
C SER A 226 15.20 -6.26 -14.33
N GLN A 227 14.22 -6.74 -15.10
CA GLN A 227 14.38 -7.08 -16.52
C GLN A 227 14.69 -5.86 -17.42
N ILE A 228 14.62 -4.63 -16.89
CA ILE A 228 14.99 -3.38 -17.60
C ILE A 228 16.51 -3.17 -17.55
N ALA A 229 17.16 -3.49 -16.43
CA ALA A 229 18.58 -3.22 -16.21
C ALA A 229 19.53 -4.17 -16.98
N GLY A 230 18.99 -5.24 -17.57
CA GLY A 230 19.78 -6.24 -18.32
C GLY A 230 19.89 -6.00 -19.82
N VAL A 231 19.14 -5.05 -20.39
CA VAL A 231 19.12 -4.80 -21.86
C VAL A 231 20.00 -3.61 -22.25
N SER A 232 20.45 -2.80 -21.29
CA SER A 232 21.35 -1.66 -21.50
C SER A 232 22.85 -1.99 -21.28
N ALA A 233 23.21 -3.26 -21.08
CA ALA A 233 24.58 -3.72 -20.82
C ALA A 233 25.14 -4.67 -21.90
N SER A 234 24.59 -4.65 -23.12
CA SER A 234 25.10 -5.38 -24.29
C SER A 234 25.84 -4.48 -25.26
#